data_AF-A0A841BSS8-F1
#
_entry.id   AF-A0A841BSS8-F1
#
_cell.length_a   1.000
_cell.length_b   1.000
_cell.length_c   1.000
_cell.angle_alpha   90.00
_cell.angle_beta   90.00
_cell.angle_gamma   90.00
#
_symmetry.space_group_name_H-M   'P 1'
#
loop_
_entity.id
_entity.type
_entity.pdbx_description
1 polymer ?
#
loop_
_entity_poly.entity_id
_entity_poly.type
_entity_poly.pdbx_seq_one_letter_code
_entity_poly.pdbx_strand_id
1 'polypeptide(L)'
;MTRWWTEFVGAFGEIFPLGWAAVILVALSVVIALLWYYYPRWVPRRRPFFLRGSFWRRFKPRRPRFRLPRPHLPRLRWPRLRLALLTRLFKRRNRKSAEKAKVTEKQMDDLLAAPEELPEVPIEVYESLADRLAREGRFAEAVRERLRAAVRDLVVHGVVENRPGWTVSELARAAAAARPTIDGPLRAAGAIFSTVWYAEEPATQSHDQEMRTVTAEVHEHLIGGAR
;
A
#
# COMPACT_ATOMS: atom_id res chain seq x y z
N MET A 1 -23.72 1.83 -24.58
CA MET A 1 -23.71 0.38 -24.27
C MET A 1 -24.41 0.14 -22.93
N THR A 2 -25.72 0.41 -22.83
CA THR A 2 -26.44 0.36 -21.52
C THR A 2 -27.77 -0.41 -21.58
N ARG A 3 -28.24 -0.78 -22.78
CA ARG A 3 -29.44 -1.62 -22.95
C ARG A 3 -29.26 -3.04 -22.41
N TRP A 4 -28.07 -3.61 -22.59
CA TRP A 4 -27.79 -4.99 -22.18
C TRP A 4 -27.80 -5.18 -20.67
N TRP A 5 -27.34 -4.18 -19.90
CA TRP A 5 -27.34 -4.24 -18.42
C TRP A 5 -28.75 -4.17 -17.84
N THR A 6 -29.60 -3.27 -18.36
CA THR A 6 -31.00 -3.17 -17.90
C THR A 6 -31.83 -4.39 -18.27
N GLU A 7 -31.55 -5.00 -19.43
CA GLU A 7 -32.21 -6.23 -19.88
C GLU A 7 -31.74 -7.44 -19.07
N PHE A 8 -30.45 -7.51 -18.72
CA PHE A 8 -29.88 -8.55 -17.86
C PHE A 8 -30.39 -8.46 -16.41
N VAL A 9 -30.42 -7.26 -15.82
CA VAL A 9 -30.93 -7.04 -14.46
C VAL A 9 -32.45 -7.24 -14.39
N GLY A 10 -33.18 -6.82 -15.43
CA GLY A 10 -34.62 -7.08 -15.56
C GLY A 10 -34.93 -8.57 -15.64
N ALA A 11 -34.22 -9.31 -16.50
CA ALA A 11 -34.36 -10.75 -16.62
C ALA A 11 -33.92 -11.50 -15.35
N PHE A 12 -32.88 -11.01 -14.65
CA PHE A 12 -32.45 -11.58 -13.36
C PHE A 12 -33.49 -11.36 -12.26
N GLY A 13 -34.16 -10.21 -12.24
CA GLY A 13 -35.22 -9.89 -11.27
C GLY A 13 -36.45 -10.78 -11.43
N GLU A 14 -36.77 -11.20 -12.65
CA GLU A 14 -37.88 -12.14 -12.93
C GLU A 14 -37.52 -13.60 -12.59
N ILE A 15 -36.24 -13.96 -12.64
CA ILE A 15 -35.75 -15.33 -12.40
C ILE A 15 -35.40 -15.59 -10.92
N PHE A 16 -35.06 -14.55 -10.15
CA PHE A 16 -34.69 -14.67 -8.72
C PHE A 16 -35.76 -14.08 -7.79
N PRO A 17 -36.80 -14.85 -7.42
CA PRO A 17 -37.70 -14.48 -6.32
C PRO A 17 -36.89 -14.13 -5.07
N LEU A 18 -37.31 -13.12 -4.29
CA LEU A 18 -36.64 -12.73 -3.04
C LEU A 18 -36.34 -13.93 -2.11
N GLY A 19 -37.16 -14.99 -2.16
CA GLY A 19 -36.92 -16.22 -1.41
C GLY A 19 -35.63 -16.94 -1.77
N TRP A 20 -35.19 -16.94 -3.04
CA TRP A 20 -33.96 -17.61 -3.46
C TRP A 20 -32.71 -16.90 -2.97
N ALA A 21 -32.73 -15.57 -2.89
CA ALA A 21 -31.64 -14.81 -2.26
C ALA A 21 -31.46 -15.21 -0.79
N ALA A 22 -32.56 -15.39 -0.05
CA ALA A 22 -32.52 -15.89 1.33
C ALA A 22 -32.00 -17.33 1.40
N VAL A 23 -32.42 -18.22 0.50
CA VAL A 23 -31.95 -19.61 0.44
C VAL A 23 -30.45 -19.68 0.13
N ILE A 24 -29.95 -18.89 -0.82
CA ILE A 24 -28.52 -18.83 -1.16
C ILE A 24 -27.72 -18.31 0.04
N LEU A 25 -28.21 -17.27 0.70
CA LEU A 25 -27.53 -16.68 1.87
C LEU A 25 -27.48 -17.67 3.05
N VAL A 26 -28.55 -18.43 3.27
CA VAL A 26 -28.60 -19.51 4.26
C VAL A 26 -27.69 -20.67 3.86
N ALA A 27 -27.67 -21.08 2.58
CA ALA A 27 -26.78 -22.14 2.11
C ALA A 27 -25.31 -21.75 2.27
N LEU A 28 -24.97 -20.50 1.94
CA LEU A 28 -23.61 -19.97 2.04
C LEU A 28 -23.16 -19.85 3.51
N SER A 29 -24.07 -19.47 4.41
CA SER A 29 -23.78 -19.45 5.86
C SER A 29 -23.57 -20.86 6.43
N VAL A 30 -24.36 -21.85 6.00
CA VAL A 30 -24.19 -23.26 6.37
C VAL A 30 -22.86 -23.81 5.85
N VAL A 31 -22.46 -23.47 4.62
CA VAL A 31 -21.16 -23.85 4.07
C VAL A 31 -20.02 -23.25 4.89
N ILE A 32 -20.07 -21.96 5.23
CA ILE A 32 -19.07 -21.31 6.07
C ILE A 32 -19.01 -21.96 7.45
N ALA A 33 -20.17 -22.20 8.08
CA ALA A 33 -20.25 -22.86 9.38
C ALA A 33 -19.71 -24.29 9.34
N LEU A 34 -20.01 -25.06 8.29
CA LEU A 34 -19.44 -26.39 8.07
C LEU A 34 -17.94 -26.32 7.83
N LEU A 35 -17.45 -25.35 7.05
CA LEU A 35 -16.01 -25.16 6.81
C LEU A 35 -15.27 -24.79 8.11
N TRP A 36 -15.92 -24.03 8.98
CA TRP A 36 -15.40 -23.61 10.28
C TRP A 36 -15.50 -24.73 11.33
N TYR A 37 -16.54 -25.56 11.25
CA TYR A 37 -16.76 -26.70 12.15
C TYR A 37 -15.90 -27.92 11.75
N TYR A 38 -15.73 -28.17 10.45
CA TYR A 38 -14.76 -29.11 9.87
C TYR A 38 -13.36 -28.51 9.77
N TYR A 39 -13.13 -27.33 10.35
CA TYR A 39 -11.82 -26.70 10.35
C TYR A 39 -10.78 -27.67 10.92
N PRO A 40 -9.62 -27.83 10.27
CA PRO A 40 -8.98 -29.11 10.40
C PRO A 40 -8.05 -29.22 11.58
N ARG A 41 -8.19 -30.34 12.29
CA ARG A 41 -7.15 -30.89 13.16
C ARG A 41 -5.83 -31.20 12.43
N TRP A 42 -5.78 -31.04 11.10
CA TRP A 42 -4.58 -31.16 10.27
C TRP A 42 -3.83 -29.86 9.98
N VAL A 43 -4.22 -28.70 10.55
CA VAL A 43 -3.35 -27.50 10.54
C VAL A 43 -2.35 -27.62 11.70
N PRO A 44 -1.08 -27.96 11.46
CA PRO A 44 -0.10 -28.08 12.53
C PRO A 44 0.24 -26.65 12.98
N ARG A 45 -0.27 -26.25 14.15
CA ARG A 45 0.05 -24.98 14.80
C ARG A 45 1.48 -24.94 15.37
N ARG A 46 2.38 -25.78 14.84
CA ARG A 46 3.83 -25.74 15.04
C ARG A 46 4.45 -25.48 13.68
N ARG A 47 4.83 -24.23 13.39
CA ARG A 47 5.74 -23.94 12.26
C ARG A 47 7.04 -24.69 12.55
N PRO A 48 7.39 -25.76 11.84
CA PRO A 48 8.58 -26.47 12.18
C PRO A 48 9.70 -25.77 11.42
N PHE A 49 10.61 -25.21 12.21
CA PHE A 49 11.92 -24.72 11.83
C PHE A 49 12.73 -25.87 11.18
N PHE A 50 12.44 -26.18 9.91
CA PHE A 50 13.20 -27.15 9.11
C PHE A 50 13.69 -26.50 7.82
N LEU A 51 14.62 -25.56 7.99
CA LEU A 51 15.74 -25.40 7.07
C LEU A 51 17.04 -25.68 7.83
N ARG A 52 17.06 -26.79 8.58
CA ARG A 52 18.28 -27.43 9.04
C ARG A 52 18.77 -28.31 7.90
N GLY A 53 19.60 -27.73 7.04
CA GLY A 53 20.15 -28.38 5.87
C GLY A 53 20.83 -29.71 6.21
N SER A 54 20.17 -30.81 5.84
CA SER A 54 20.75 -32.16 5.85
C SER A 54 20.78 -32.78 4.45
N PHE A 55 20.42 -32.03 3.40
CA PHE A 55 20.46 -32.51 2.01
C PHE A 55 21.82 -32.30 1.33
N TRP A 56 22.69 -31.43 1.87
CA TRP A 56 24.01 -31.13 1.29
C TRP A 56 25.11 -32.15 1.63
N ARG A 57 24.80 -33.28 2.28
CA ARG A 57 25.83 -34.26 2.68
C ARG A 57 26.31 -35.18 1.56
N ARG A 58 25.72 -35.16 0.35
CA ARG A 58 26.12 -36.09 -0.73
C ARG A 58 26.97 -35.50 -1.86
N PHE A 59 27.14 -34.18 -1.92
CA PHE A 59 28.04 -33.53 -2.89
C PHE A 59 29.03 -32.62 -2.18
N LYS A 60 30.14 -33.21 -1.70
CA LYS A 60 31.29 -32.45 -1.19
C LYS A 60 32.43 -32.55 -2.23
N PRO A 61 32.58 -31.61 -3.16
CA PRO A 61 33.75 -31.57 -4.03
C PRO A 61 35.00 -31.44 -3.15
N ARG A 62 35.99 -32.31 -3.38
CA ARG A 62 37.29 -32.28 -2.72
C ARG A 62 38.00 -30.98 -3.10
N ARG A 63 37.86 -29.94 -2.26
CA ARG A 63 38.62 -28.69 -2.44
C ARG A 63 40.10 -28.96 -2.11
N PRO A 64 41.05 -28.51 -2.93
CA PRO A 64 42.48 -28.64 -2.64
C PRO A 64 42.79 -27.86 -1.35
N ARG A 65 43.48 -28.53 -0.43
CA ARG A 65 43.91 -27.94 0.85
C ARG A 65 45.05 -26.96 0.61
N PHE A 66 44.73 -25.73 0.24
CA PHE A 66 45.68 -24.63 0.37
C PHE A 66 45.86 -24.29 1.85
N ARG A 67 47.02 -24.65 2.41
CA ARG A 67 47.44 -24.20 3.74
C ARG A 67 47.86 -22.74 3.63
N LEU A 68 46.90 -21.83 3.81
CA LEU A 68 47.22 -20.42 3.98
C LEU A 68 47.92 -20.23 5.34
N PRO A 69 49.07 -19.53 5.41
CA PRO A 69 49.70 -19.16 6.67
C PRO A 69 48.72 -18.30 7.47
N ARG A 70 48.48 -18.66 8.73
CA ARG A 70 47.57 -17.92 9.61
C ARG A 70 48.21 -16.57 9.97
N PRO A 71 47.67 -15.43 9.54
CA PRO A 71 48.15 -14.16 10.04
C PRO A 71 47.87 -14.08 11.53
N HIS A 72 48.90 -13.81 12.32
CA HIS A 72 48.84 -13.60 13.75
C HIS A 72 48.19 -12.23 14.00
N LEU A 73 46.86 -12.14 13.86
CA LEU A 73 46.15 -10.92 14.21
C LEU A 73 46.34 -10.68 15.72
N PRO A 74 46.90 -9.53 16.13
CA PRO A 74 47.02 -9.21 17.54
C PRO A 74 45.62 -9.25 18.16
N ARG A 75 45.50 -9.85 19.35
CA ARG A 75 44.24 -9.96 20.08
C ARG A 75 43.80 -8.56 20.50
N LEU A 76 43.18 -7.83 19.58
CA LEU A 76 42.61 -6.51 19.81
C LEU A 76 41.44 -6.70 20.79
N ARG A 77 41.74 -6.52 22.07
CA ARG A 77 40.84 -6.75 23.18
C ARG A 77 39.92 -5.53 23.26
N TRP A 78 38.92 -5.50 22.37
CA TRP A 78 37.93 -4.42 22.34
C TRP A 78 37.29 -4.28 23.73
N PRO A 79 37.25 -3.06 24.30
CA PRO A 79 36.65 -2.85 25.60
C PRO A 79 35.15 -3.16 25.49
N ARG A 80 34.72 -4.25 26.13
CA ARG A 80 33.34 -4.78 26.08
C ARG A 80 32.27 -3.73 26.44
N LEU A 81 32.65 -2.71 27.19
CA LEU A 81 31.79 -1.58 27.57
C LEU A 81 31.35 -0.73 26.36
N ARG A 82 32.20 -0.55 25.34
CA ARG A 82 31.84 0.23 24.12
C ARG A 82 30.79 -0.49 23.27
N LEU A 83 30.85 -1.83 23.17
CA LEU A 83 29.82 -2.62 22.46
C LEU A 83 28.47 -2.65 23.20
N ALA A 84 28.48 -2.69 24.54
CA ALA A 84 27.24 -2.65 25.34
C ALA A 84 26.50 -1.31 25.19
N LEU A 85 27.24 -0.20 25.10
CA LEU A 85 26.64 1.12 24.86
C LEU A 85 26.07 1.23 23.44
N LEU A 86 26.80 0.73 22.43
CA LEU A 86 26.36 0.71 21.03
C LEU A 86 25.10 -0.15 20.83
N THR A 87 25.04 -1.34 21.45
CA THR A 87 23.85 -2.20 21.36
C THR A 87 22.63 -1.58 22.06
N ARG A 88 22.82 -0.85 23.18
CA ARG A 88 21.75 -0.08 23.83
C ARG A 88 21.23 1.07 22.95
N LEU A 89 22.12 1.82 22.30
CA LEU A 89 21.75 2.88 21.35
C LEU A 89 20.99 2.31 20.15
N PHE A 90 21.47 1.20 19.59
CA PHE A 90 20.80 0.50 18.49
C PHE A 90 19.41 -0.01 18.90
N LYS A 91 19.28 -0.61 20.09
CA LYS A 91 17.99 -1.07 20.63
C LYS A 91 17.02 0.08 20.87
N ARG A 92 17.51 1.24 21.36
CA ARG A 92 16.69 2.43 21.59
C ARG A 92 16.21 3.05 20.27
N ARG A 93 17.08 3.15 19.27
CA ARG A 93 16.72 3.60 17.92
C ARG A 93 15.69 2.66 17.28
N ASN A 94 15.86 1.35 17.43
CA ASN A 94 14.92 0.37 16.90
C ASN A 94 13.54 0.47 17.58
N ARG A 95 13.49 0.68 18.90
CA ARG A 95 12.22 0.94 19.61
C ARG A 95 11.49 2.18 19.10
N LYS A 96 12.21 3.30 18.94
CA LYS A 96 11.61 4.54 18.38
C LYS A 96 11.08 4.33 16.95
N SER A 97 11.81 3.58 16.13
CA SER A 97 11.38 3.26 14.76
C SER A 97 10.12 2.39 14.75
N ALA A 98 10.05 1.39 15.64
CA ALA A 98 8.88 0.54 15.79
C ALA A 98 7.66 1.32 16.32
N GLU A 99 7.89 2.27 17.23
CA GLU A 99 6.83 3.15 17.73
C GLU A 99 6.31 4.09 16.64
N LYS A 100 7.19 4.71 15.84
CA LYS A 100 6.81 5.51 14.67
C LYS A 100 5.98 4.67 13.68
N ALA A 101 6.41 3.44 13.39
CA ALA A 101 5.68 2.55 12.49
C ALA A 101 4.27 2.23 12.99
N LYS A 102 4.09 1.99 14.30
CA LYS A 102 2.77 1.78 14.90
C LYS A 102 1.86 3.01 14.80
N VAL A 103 2.42 4.21 14.96
CA VAL A 103 1.66 5.46 14.80
C VAL A 103 1.20 5.60 13.35
N THR A 104 2.08 5.36 12.38
CA THR A 104 1.73 5.39 10.96
C THR A 104 0.67 4.35 10.62
N GLU A 105 0.81 3.11 11.09
CA GLU A 105 -0.19 2.04 10.88
C GLU A 105 -1.57 2.44 11.45
N LYS A 106 -1.60 3.01 12.66
CA LYS A 106 -2.84 3.56 13.23
C LYS A 106 -3.43 4.68 12.36
N GLN A 107 -2.62 5.63 11.90
CA GLN A 107 -3.08 6.71 11.04
C GLN A 107 -3.62 6.20 9.69
N MET A 108 -3.02 5.14 9.14
CA MET A 108 -3.50 4.47 7.92
C MET A 108 -4.84 3.78 8.15
N ASP A 109 -5.06 3.19 9.33
CA ASP A 109 -6.33 2.54 9.67
C ASP A 109 -7.43 3.57 9.96
N ASP A 110 -7.09 4.68 10.61
CA ASP A 110 -8.00 5.81 10.81
C ASP A 110 -8.42 6.41 9.45
N LEU A 111 -7.50 6.51 8.47
CA LEU A 111 -7.77 6.95 7.09
C LEU A 111 -8.73 6.00 6.34
N LEU A 112 -8.60 4.70 6.55
CA LEU A 112 -9.53 3.72 5.96
C LEU A 112 -10.91 3.80 6.60
N ALA A 113 -10.99 4.16 7.88
CA ALA A 113 -12.25 4.27 8.61
C ALA A 113 -13.06 5.52 8.24
N ALA A 114 -12.40 6.61 7.85
CA ALA A 114 -13.04 7.87 7.47
C ALA A 114 -12.70 8.28 6.02
N PRO A 115 -13.26 7.58 5.01
CA PRO A 115 -12.87 7.77 3.62
C PRO A 115 -13.38 9.07 2.99
N GLU A 116 -14.29 9.83 3.60
CA GLU A 116 -14.83 11.07 3.03
C GLU A 116 -14.08 12.33 3.48
N GLU A 117 -13.42 12.30 4.64
CA GLU A 117 -12.62 13.41 5.13
C GLU A 117 -11.19 13.33 4.57
N LEU A 118 -10.56 14.48 4.32
CA LEU A 118 -9.11 14.61 4.13
C LEU A 118 -8.50 14.99 5.49
N PRO A 119 -8.31 14.03 6.41
CA PRO A 119 -7.69 14.35 7.69
C PRO A 119 -6.29 14.92 7.43
N GLU A 120 -5.84 15.80 8.32
CA GLU A 120 -4.53 16.45 8.24
C GLU A 120 -3.41 15.47 8.62
N VAL A 121 -3.22 14.46 7.78
CA VAL A 121 -2.21 13.43 7.93
C VAL A 121 -1.01 13.76 7.05
N PRO A 122 0.23 13.43 7.46
CA PRO A 122 1.40 13.63 6.62
C PRO A 122 1.29 12.91 5.26
N ILE A 123 1.93 13.47 4.24
CA ILE A 123 1.93 12.95 2.85
C ILE A 123 2.41 11.50 2.81
N GLU A 124 3.41 11.15 3.64
CA GLU A 124 3.99 9.81 3.68
C GLU A 124 3.00 8.74 4.13
N VAL A 125 1.97 9.11 4.90
CA VAL A 125 0.94 8.16 5.35
C VAL A 125 0.01 7.81 4.20
N TYR A 126 -0.36 8.79 3.37
CA TYR A 126 -1.15 8.56 2.15
C TYR A 126 -0.40 7.66 1.17
N GLU A 127 0.88 7.94 0.91
CA GLU A 127 1.72 7.08 0.05
C GLU A 127 1.87 5.66 0.60
N SER A 128 2.10 5.53 1.92
CA SER A 128 2.21 4.22 2.57
C SER A 128 0.90 3.43 2.49
N LEU A 129 -0.24 4.11 2.59
CA LEU A 129 -1.57 3.52 2.45
C LEU A 129 -1.83 3.07 1.02
N ALA A 130 -1.51 3.90 0.03
CA ALA A 130 -1.60 3.53 -1.37
C ALA A 130 -0.76 2.29 -1.68
N ASP A 131 0.48 2.22 -1.19
CA ASP A 131 1.36 1.06 -1.37
C ASP A 131 0.83 -0.20 -0.65
N ARG A 132 0.09 -0.06 0.45
CA ARG A 132 -0.60 -1.18 1.11
C ARG A 132 -1.76 -1.68 0.23
N LEU A 133 -2.60 -0.77 -0.24
CA LEU A 133 -3.76 -1.09 -1.07
C LEU A 133 -3.36 -1.72 -2.40
N ALA A 134 -2.33 -1.20 -3.07
CA ALA A 134 -1.81 -1.77 -4.32
C ALA A 134 -1.28 -3.20 -4.12
N ARG A 135 -0.64 -3.50 -2.98
CA ARG A 135 -0.20 -4.88 -2.64
C ARG A 135 -1.36 -5.82 -2.38
N GLU A 136 -2.49 -5.30 -1.91
CA GLU A 136 -3.74 -6.04 -1.71
C GLU A 136 -4.55 -6.19 -3.01
N GLY A 137 -4.09 -5.63 -4.14
CA GLY A 137 -4.81 -5.60 -5.41
C GLY A 137 -5.95 -4.59 -5.47
N ARG A 138 -6.05 -3.72 -4.46
CA ARG A 138 -7.07 -2.67 -4.32
C ARG A 138 -6.62 -1.40 -5.04
N PHE A 139 -6.47 -1.52 -6.36
CA PHE A 139 -5.87 -0.47 -7.20
C PHE A 139 -6.73 0.80 -7.27
N ALA A 140 -8.06 0.69 -7.19
CA ALA A 140 -8.94 1.85 -7.23
C ALA A 140 -8.74 2.77 -6.02
N GLU A 141 -8.65 2.17 -4.84
CA GLU A 141 -8.35 2.88 -3.60
C GLU A 141 -6.91 3.37 -3.56
N ALA A 142 -5.95 2.60 -4.08
CA ALA A 142 -4.55 3.03 -4.17
C ALA A 142 -4.41 4.33 -5.00
N VAL A 143 -5.02 4.37 -6.19
CA VAL A 143 -5.06 5.56 -7.05
C VAL A 143 -5.66 6.77 -6.31
N ARG A 144 -6.76 6.56 -5.57
CA ARG A 144 -7.39 7.64 -4.77
C ARG A 144 -6.44 8.18 -3.70
N GLU A 145 -5.78 7.32 -2.94
CA GLU A 145 -4.89 7.77 -1.86
C GLU A 145 -3.62 8.46 -2.41
N ARG A 146 -3.11 8.06 -3.58
CA ARG A 146 -2.03 8.80 -4.27
C ARG A 146 -2.48 10.18 -4.73
N LEU A 147 -3.70 10.31 -5.26
CA LEU A 147 -4.26 11.63 -5.59
C LEU A 147 -4.35 12.52 -4.36
N ARG A 148 -4.79 11.96 -3.22
CA ARG A 148 -4.86 12.68 -1.94
C ARG A 148 -3.49 13.12 -1.45
N ALA A 149 -2.47 12.29 -1.63
CA ALA A 149 -1.08 12.67 -1.34
C ALA A 149 -0.64 13.88 -2.17
N ALA A 150 -0.88 13.86 -3.49
CA ALA A 150 -0.53 14.98 -4.38
C ALA A 150 -1.32 16.26 -4.04
N VAL A 151 -2.60 16.15 -3.72
CA VAL A 151 -3.43 17.27 -3.25
C VAL A 151 -2.89 17.84 -1.95
N ARG A 152 -2.53 16.99 -0.99
CA ARG A 152 -1.92 17.43 0.28
C ARG A 152 -0.59 18.13 0.04
N ASP A 153 0.21 17.64 -0.90
CA ASP A 153 1.48 18.25 -1.28
C ASP A 153 1.31 19.66 -1.86
N LEU A 154 0.30 19.86 -2.72
CA LEU A 154 -0.08 21.19 -3.24
C LEU A 154 -0.47 22.17 -2.13
N VAL A 155 -1.23 21.68 -1.14
CA VAL A 155 -1.65 22.48 0.03
C VAL A 155 -0.47 22.84 0.92
N VAL A 156 0.41 21.87 1.22
CA VAL A 156 1.60 22.10 2.06
C VAL A 156 2.54 23.12 1.42
N HIS A 157 2.67 23.11 0.09
CA HIS A 157 3.47 24.08 -0.66
C HIS A 157 2.75 25.39 -0.96
N GLY A 158 1.51 25.58 -0.48
CA GLY A 158 0.75 26.82 -0.64
C GLY A 158 0.30 27.13 -2.06
N VAL A 159 0.31 26.14 -2.96
CA VAL A 159 -0.18 26.29 -4.35
C VAL A 159 -1.70 26.37 -4.37
N VAL A 160 -2.35 25.71 -3.41
CA VAL A 160 -3.80 25.65 -3.25
C VAL A 160 -4.16 25.84 -1.78
N GLU A 161 -5.25 26.56 -1.49
CA GLU A 161 -5.81 26.65 -0.14
C GLU A 161 -6.57 25.38 0.24
N ASN A 162 -6.44 24.92 1.49
CA ASN A 162 -7.24 23.83 2.03
C ASN A 162 -8.67 24.30 2.29
N ARG A 163 -9.55 24.21 1.29
CA ARG A 163 -10.98 24.51 1.43
C ARG A 163 -11.81 23.21 1.40
N PRO A 164 -12.62 22.93 2.44
CA PRO A 164 -13.56 21.81 2.41
C PRO A 164 -14.52 21.93 1.23
N GLY A 165 -14.80 20.82 0.54
CA GLY A 165 -15.80 20.74 -0.53
C GLY A 165 -15.31 21.05 -1.94
N TRP A 166 -14.00 21.23 -2.17
CA TRP A 166 -13.48 21.34 -3.53
C TRP A 166 -13.62 20.05 -4.31
N THR A 167 -14.10 20.15 -5.55
CA THR A 167 -13.99 19.06 -6.51
C THR A 167 -12.54 18.94 -7.01
N VAL A 168 -12.15 17.74 -7.45
CA VAL A 168 -10.82 17.47 -8.01
C VAL A 168 -10.52 18.42 -9.19
N SER A 169 -11.53 18.69 -10.03
CA SER A 169 -11.41 19.56 -11.21
C SER A 169 -11.21 21.03 -10.84
N GLU A 170 -11.92 21.53 -9.83
CA GLU A 170 -11.72 22.89 -9.33
C GLU A 170 -10.33 23.06 -8.72
N LEU A 171 -9.88 22.06 -7.96
CA LEU A 171 -8.53 22.02 -7.41
C LEU A 171 -7.48 22.05 -8.51
N ALA A 172 -7.63 21.21 -9.53
CA ALA A 172 -6.71 21.14 -10.65
C ALA A 172 -6.63 22.49 -11.38
N ARG A 173 -7.77 23.14 -11.62
CA ARG A 173 -7.82 24.46 -12.26
C ARG A 173 -7.14 25.54 -11.42
N ALA A 174 -7.38 25.55 -10.11
CA ALA A 174 -6.74 26.52 -9.21
C ALA A 174 -5.22 26.32 -9.14
N ALA A 175 -4.78 25.06 -9.02
CA ALA A 175 -3.37 24.70 -9.01
C ALA A 175 -2.66 25.09 -10.31
N ALA A 176 -3.29 24.83 -11.46
CA ALA A 176 -2.77 25.21 -12.77
C ALA A 176 -2.67 26.73 -12.96
N ALA A 177 -3.63 27.49 -12.43
CA ALA A 177 -3.59 28.95 -12.46
C ALA A 177 -2.44 29.52 -11.61
N ALA A 178 -2.19 28.93 -10.44
CA ALA A 178 -1.08 29.31 -9.56
C ALA A 178 0.27 28.87 -10.12
N ARG A 179 0.33 27.72 -10.78
CA ARG A 179 1.57 27.13 -11.29
C ARG A 179 1.31 26.37 -12.61
N PRO A 180 1.54 27.01 -13.77
CA PRO A 180 1.24 26.39 -15.06
C PRO A 180 2.03 25.10 -15.36
N THR A 181 3.20 24.92 -14.75
CA THR A 181 4.07 23.74 -15.00
C THR A 181 3.49 22.43 -14.45
N ILE A 182 2.60 22.47 -13.45
CA ILE A 182 1.96 21.27 -12.88
C ILE A 182 0.68 20.88 -13.61
N ASP A 183 0.20 21.70 -14.54
CA ASP A 183 -1.09 21.53 -15.20
C ASP A 183 -1.20 20.20 -15.97
N GLY A 184 -0.20 19.87 -16.79
CA GLY A 184 -0.16 18.62 -17.57
C GLY A 184 -0.23 17.37 -16.68
N PRO A 185 0.72 17.20 -15.74
CA PRO A 185 0.69 16.09 -14.80
C PRO A 185 -0.61 16.03 -13.98
N LEU A 186 -1.09 17.16 -13.45
CA LEU A 186 -2.29 17.15 -12.62
C LEU A 186 -3.57 16.79 -13.42
N ARG A 187 -3.67 17.21 -14.69
CA ARG A 187 -4.74 16.74 -15.59
C ARG A 187 -4.64 15.24 -15.86
N ALA A 188 -3.44 14.72 -16.09
CA ALA A 188 -3.24 13.29 -16.30
C ALA A 188 -3.66 12.47 -15.07
N ALA A 189 -3.32 12.92 -13.86
CA ALA A 189 -3.74 12.28 -12.61
C ALA A 189 -5.27 12.30 -12.46
N GLY A 190 -5.91 13.44 -12.77
CA GLY A 190 -7.37 13.55 -12.77
C GLY A 190 -8.06 12.63 -13.78
N ALA A 191 -7.47 12.46 -14.97
CA ALA A 191 -7.98 11.54 -15.99
C ALA A 191 -7.91 10.08 -15.53
N ILE A 192 -6.78 9.63 -14.99
CA ILE A 192 -6.62 8.28 -14.44
C ILE A 192 -7.64 8.03 -13.33
N PHE A 193 -7.79 8.97 -12.40
CA PHE A 193 -8.78 8.88 -11.34
C PHE A 193 -10.20 8.78 -11.88
N SER A 194 -10.55 9.60 -12.88
CA SER A 194 -11.87 9.58 -13.51
C SER A 194 -12.15 8.26 -14.21
N THR A 195 -11.19 7.69 -14.93
CA THR A 195 -11.33 6.38 -15.55
C THR A 195 -11.62 5.31 -14.51
N VAL A 196 -10.85 5.29 -13.42
CA VAL A 196 -10.95 4.29 -12.37
C VAL A 196 -12.25 4.40 -11.56
N TRP A 197 -12.72 5.60 -11.25
CA TRP A 197 -13.86 5.80 -10.34
C TRP A 197 -15.19 6.09 -11.03
N TYR A 198 -15.18 6.65 -12.24
CA TYR A 198 -16.40 7.05 -12.93
C TYR A 198 -16.68 6.28 -14.23
N ALA A 199 -15.66 5.70 -14.87
CA ALA A 199 -15.85 5.01 -16.15
C ALA A 199 -16.25 3.53 -16.03
N GLU A 200 -16.57 3.04 -14.82
CA GLU A 200 -16.89 1.62 -14.53
C GLU A 200 -15.82 0.61 -15.01
N GLU A 201 -14.61 1.07 -15.33
CA GLU A 201 -13.51 0.19 -15.72
C GLU A 201 -12.82 -0.42 -14.50
N PRO A 202 -12.50 -1.73 -14.51
CA PRO A 202 -11.78 -2.36 -13.42
C PRO A 202 -10.39 -1.74 -13.28
N ALA A 203 -10.08 -1.24 -12.08
CA ALA A 203 -8.77 -0.68 -11.79
C ALA A 203 -7.67 -1.74 -11.94
N THR A 204 -6.64 -1.41 -12.71
CA THR A 204 -5.51 -2.30 -12.97
C THR A 204 -4.25 -1.82 -12.26
N GLN A 205 -3.25 -2.71 -12.19
CA GLN A 205 -1.91 -2.35 -11.74
C GLN A 205 -1.28 -1.26 -12.61
N SER A 206 -1.61 -1.19 -13.91
CA SER A 206 -1.11 -0.14 -14.81
C SER A 206 -1.59 1.23 -14.35
N HIS A 207 -2.88 1.35 -14.01
CA HIS A 207 -3.45 2.61 -13.52
C HIS A 207 -2.74 3.11 -12.25
N ASP A 208 -2.41 2.23 -11.29
CA ASP A 208 -1.64 2.61 -10.09
C ASP A 208 -0.21 3.06 -10.44
N GLN A 209 0.47 2.36 -11.36
CA GLN A 209 1.83 2.71 -11.78
C GLN A 209 1.89 4.03 -12.55
N GLU A 210 0.94 4.25 -13.45
CA GLU A 210 0.78 5.51 -14.18
C GLU A 210 0.47 6.65 -13.19
N MET A 211 -0.48 6.44 -12.27
CA MET A 211 -0.81 7.42 -11.24
C MET A 211 0.41 7.79 -10.39
N ARG A 212 1.21 6.79 -10.00
CA ARG A 212 2.44 7.01 -9.23
C ARG A 212 3.47 7.83 -10.01
N THR A 213 3.59 7.60 -11.31
CA THR A 213 4.52 8.33 -12.17
C THR A 213 4.09 9.80 -12.27
N VAL A 214 2.82 10.03 -12.58
CA VAL A 214 2.27 11.37 -12.76
C VAL A 214 2.28 12.18 -11.45
N THR A 215 1.95 11.56 -10.32
CA THR A 215 2.02 12.24 -9.01
C THR A 215 3.45 12.56 -8.58
N ALA A 216 4.43 11.72 -8.93
CA ALA A 216 5.85 12.04 -8.75
C ALA A 216 6.27 13.23 -9.63
N GLU A 217 5.82 13.30 -10.89
CA GLU A 217 6.06 14.47 -11.74
C GLU A 217 5.46 15.75 -11.15
N VAL A 218 4.25 15.70 -10.57
CA VAL A 218 3.66 16.84 -9.86
C VAL A 218 4.60 17.29 -8.73
N HIS A 219 5.05 16.37 -7.89
CA HIS A 219 5.96 16.66 -6.78
C HIS A 219 7.30 17.26 -7.25
N GLU A 220 7.90 16.71 -8.31
CA GLU A 220 9.12 17.23 -8.90
C GLU A 220 8.93 18.64 -9.43
N HIS A 221 7.83 18.91 -10.15
CA HIS A 221 7.52 20.25 -10.62
C HIS A 221 7.24 21.21 -9.47
N LEU A 222 6.73 20.73 -8.32
CA LEU A 222 6.50 21.53 -7.12
C LEU A 222 7.80 21.95 -6.44
N ILE A 223 8.76 21.04 -6.30
CA ILE A 223 10.06 21.33 -5.69
C ILE A 223 11.00 22.04 -6.67
N GLY A 224 10.98 21.66 -7.95
CA GLY A 224 11.94 22.08 -8.97
C GLY A 224 11.83 23.54 -9.41
N GLY A 225 10.70 24.21 -9.15
CA GLY A 225 10.53 25.64 -9.40
C GLY A 225 10.85 26.54 -8.20
N ALA A 226 11.41 26.00 -7.11
CA ALA A 226 11.88 26.78 -5.96
C ALA A 226 13.33 27.29 -6.11
N ARG A 227 13.81 27.50 -7.34
CA ARG A 227 15.13 28.05 -7.64
C ARG A 227 15.03 29.25 -8.58
#